data_AF-I7M9V8-F1
#
_entry.id   AF-I7M9V8-F1
#
_cell.length_a   1.000
_cell.length_b   1.000
_cell.length_c   1.000
_cell.angle_alpha   90.00
_cell.angle_beta   90.00
_cell.angle_gamma   90.00
#
_symmetry.space_group_name_H-M   'P 1'
#
loop_
_entity.id
_entity.type
_entity.pdbx_description
1 polymer ?
#
loop_
_entity_poly.entity_id
_entity_poly.type
_entity_poly.pdbx_seq_one_letter_code
_entity_poly.pdbx_strand_id
1 'polypeptide(L)'
;MSNQNQLDAQITEEMVNYFNIRTAEHINRVKNNMILMEGYQNLDIQSLIKRGEIHDQSKLAEPERQGYIWLTWWHYCKKQGINFDYPEGAQDLVQLSVDHHLKSNLHHPECHQKSNDMSWLDIVEMVCDWTAMSQEYNQGSCLSYVQQNIQKWHFNEQKTKDIFDTISEIDKRLQKNI
;
A
#
# COMPACT_ATOMS: atom_id res chain seq x y z
N MET A 1 31.84 -11.64 5.76
CA MET A 1 30.73 -10.72 6.13
C MET A 1 29.43 -11.44 5.82
N SER A 2 28.39 -11.33 6.63
CA SER A 2 27.09 -11.93 6.29
C SER A 2 26.56 -11.33 4.98
N ASN A 3 25.72 -12.07 4.26
CA ASN A 3 25.11 -11.61 3.01
C ASN A 3 24.37 -10.26 3.23
N GLN A 4 23.76 -10.10 4.41
CA GLN A 4 23.10 -8.85 4.84
C GLN A 4 24.04 -7.64 4.83
N ASN A 5 25.24 -7.76 5.40
CA ASN A 5 26.19 -6.65 5.49
C ASN A 5 26.70 -6.21 4.10
N GLN A 6 26.65 -7.08 3.10
CA GLN A 6 27.01 -6.75 1.71
C GLN A 6 25.86 -6.06 0.96
N LEU A 7 24.61 -6.40 1.29
CA LEU A 7 23.43 -5.70 0.78
C LEU A 7 23.32 -4.29 1.36
N ASP A 8 23.53 -4.14 2.66
CA ASP A 8 23.51 -2.84 3.35
C ASP A 8 24.49 -1.85 2.74
N ALA A 9 25.70 -2.31 2.39
CA ALA A 9 26.73 -1.48 1.79
C ALA A 9 26.38 -0.94 0.39
N GLN A 10 25.40 -1.55 -0.29
CA GLN A 10 24.95 -1.15 -1.63
C GLN A 10 23.71 -0.24 -1.62
N ILE A 11 23.04 -0.10 -0.46
CA ILE A 11 21.97 0.87 -0.29
C ILE A 11 22.59 2.27 -0.18
N THR A 12 22.31 3.13 -1.15
CA THR A 12 22.81 4.50 -1.15
C THR A 12 21.92 5.44 -0.34
N GLU A 13 22.47 6.59 0.07
CA GLU A 13 21.68 7.64 0.73
C GLU A 13 20.52 8.15 -0.16
N GLU A 14 20.74 8.22 -1.47
CA GLU A 14 19.71 8.61 -2.45
C GLU A 14 18.53 7.64 -2.45
N MET A 15 18.81 6.32 -2.44
CA MET A 15 17.78 5.29 -2.37
C MET A 15 16.95 5.41 -1.10
N VAL A 16 17.62 5.61 0.04
CA VAL A 16 16.97 5.79 1.35
C VAL A 16 16.11 7.05 1.35
N ASN A 17 16.62 8.17 0.85
CA ASN A 17 15.90 9.43 0.79
C ASN A 17 14.67 9.32 -0.11
N TYR A 18 14.81 8.72 -1.29
CA TYR A 18 13.68 8.51 -2.20
C TYR A 18 12.62 7.59 -1.59
N PHE A 19 13.03 6.49 -0.94
CA PHE A 19 12.13 5.61 -0.20
C PHE A 19 11.36 6.35 0.90
N ASN A 20 12.06 7.10 1.76
CA ASN A 20 11.44 7.82 2.87
C ASN A 20 10.42 8.86 2.37
N ILE A 21 10.78 9.65 1.35
CA ILE A 21 9.91 10.67 0.77
C ILE A 21 8.66 10.02 0.15
N ARG A 22 8.84 9.04 -0.73
CA ARG A 22 7.71 8.39 -1.41
C ARG A 22 6.78 7.71 -0.41
N THR A 23 7.31 6.98 0.57
CA THR A 23 6.53 6.31 1.60
C THR A 23 5.74 7.31 2.45
N ALA A 24 6.36 8.42 2.87
CA ALA A 24 5.67 9.46 3.62
C ALA A 24 4.55 10.13 2.81
N GLU A 25 4.77 10.40 1.52
CA GLU A 25 3.73 10.94 0.65
C GLU A 25 2.57 9.95 0.44
N HIS A 26 2.86 8.66 0.26
CA HIS A 26 1.85 7.60 0.14
C HIS A 26 0.98 7.53 1.39
N ILE A 27 1.60 7.43 2.57
CA ILE A 27 0.90 7.41 3.87
C ILE A 27 0.02 8.66 4.01
N ASN A 28 0.51 9.83 3.62
CA ASN A 28 -0.28 11.06 3.67
C ASN A 28 -1.49 11.03 2.72
N ARG A 29 -1.34 10.50 1.50
CA ARG A 29 -2.46 10.31 0.56
C ARG A 29 -3.50 9.36 1.15
N VAL A 30 -3.07 8.22 1.70
CA VAL A 30 -3.97 7.25 2.34
C VAL A 30 -4.70 7.88 3.52
N LYS A 31 -3.99 8.56 4.42
CA LYS A 31 -4.60 9.28 5.56
C LYS A 31 -5.67 10.27 5.11
N ASN A 32 -5.39 11.07 4.08
CA ASN A 32 -6.36 12.02 3.54
C ASN A 32 -7.59 11.32 2.96
N ASN A 33 -7.40 10.24 2.18
CA ASN A 33 -8.50 9.43 1.65
C ASN A 33 -9.33 8.79 2.77
N MET A 34 -8.69 8.30 3.83
CA MET A 34 -9.38 7.74 4.99
C MET A 34 -10.22 8.78 5.73
N ILE A 35 -9.69 9.99 5.94
CA ILE A 35 -10.45 11.10 6.56
C ILE A 35 -11.69 11.44 5.72
N LEU A 36 -11.57 11.44 4.39
CA LEU A 36 -12.71 11.66 3.51
C LEU A 36 -13.81 10.62 3.68
N MET A 37 -13.51 9.43 4.23
CA MET A 37 -14.48 8.36 4.44
C MET A 37 -15.25 8.45 5.76
N GLU A 38 -15.13 9.56 6.51
CA GLU A 38 -15.88 9.79 7.74
C GLU A 38 -17.38 9.49 7.58
N GLY A 39 -17.93 8.72 8.53
CA GLY A 39 -19.34 8.33 8.56
C GLY A 39 -19.74 7.24 7.57
N TYR A 40 -18.88 6.87 6.61
CA TYR A 40 -19.16 5.72 5.73
C TYR A 40 -19.20 4.44 6.56
N GLN A 41 -20.27 3.65 6.43
CA GLN A 41 -20.46 2.40 7.18
C GLN A 41 -20.33 2.57 8.71
N ASN A 42 -20.74 3.74 9.23
CA ASN A 42 -20.64 4.11 10.65
C ASN A 42 -19.20 4.20 11.19
N LEU A 43 -18.19 4.37 10.33
CA LEU A 43 -16.82 4.60 10.76
C LEU A 43 -16.66 6.02 11.32
N ASP A 44 -16.11 6.10 12.54
CA ASP A 44 -15.81 7.38 13.17
C ASP A 44 -14.46 7.95 12.69
N ILE A 45 -14.36 9.27 12.72
CA ILE A 45 -13.16 9.99 12.27
C ILE A 45 -11.89 9.64 13.07
N GLN A 46 -12.00 9.31 14.36
CA GLN A 46 -10.83 9.02 15.18
C GLN A 46 -10.20 7.69 14.80
N SER A 47 -11.03 6.67 14.53
CA SER A 47 -10.58 5.38 14.00
C SER A 47 -9.91 5.52 12.64
N LEU A 48 -10.48 6.35 11.75
CA LEU A 48 -9.92 6.61 10.41
C LEU A 48 -8.57 7.34 10.48
N ILE A 49 -8.46 8.40 11.29
CA ILE A 49 -7.21 9.14 11.49
C ILE A 49 -6.14 8.21 12.06
N LYS A 50 -6.45 7.47 13.13
CA LYS A 50 -5.50 6.57 13.77
C LYS A 50 -5.01 5.50 12.79
N ARG A 51 -5.91 4.93 11.99
CA ARG A 51 -5.53 3.90 11.00
C ARG A 51 -4.68 4.49 9.88
N GLY A 52 -5.04 5.64 9.35
CA GLY A 52 -4.26 6.32 8.30
C GLY A 52 -2.88 6.77 8.77
N GLU A 53 -2.73 7.14 10.05
CA GLU A 53 -1.43 7.51 10.62
C GLU A 53 -0.45 6.34 10.69
N ILE A 54 -0.95 5.14 11.05
CA ILE A 54 -0.13 3.95 11.18
C ILE A 54 0.00 3.13 9.88
N HIS A 55 -0.77 3.49 8.85
CA HIS A 55 -0.72 2.85 7.54
C HIS A 55 0.73 2.77 7.06
N ASP A 56 1.15 1.58 6.61
CA ASP A 56 2.49 1.32 6.08
C ASP A 56 3.69 1.67 6.97
N GLN A 57 3.48 2.04 8.24
CA GLN A 57 4.59 2.39 9.14
C GLN A 57 5.57 1.23 9.35
N SER A 58 5.11 -0.03 9.22
CA SER A 58 5.96 -1.21 9.29
C SER A 58 7.10 -1.18 8.27
N LYS A 59 6.89 -0.55 7.10
CA LYS A 59 7.91 -0.40 6.04
C LYS A 59 9.10 0.43 6.51
N LEU A 60 8.95 1.26 7.55
CA LEU A 60 10.02 2.11 8.06
C LEU A 60 10.90 1.41 9.09
N ALA A 61 10.64 0.14 9.41
CA ALA A 61 11.38 -0.66 10.36
C ALA A 61 11.73 -2.05 9.81
N GLU A 62 12.71 -2.71 10.42
CA GLU A 62 12.99 -4.11 10.12
C GLU A 62 11.84 -5.01 10.61
N PRO A 63 11.49 -6.08 9.87
CA PRO A 63 12.24 -6.67 8.76
C PRO A 63 11.88 -6.14 7.35
N GLU A 64 11.02 -5.12 7.23
CA GLU A 64 10.50 -4.68 5.93
C GLU A 64 11.38 -3.65 5.22
N ARG A 65 12.03 -2.79 6.01
CA ARG A 65 12.64 -1.54 5.53
C ARG A 65 13.61 -1.74 4.38
N GLN A 66 14.54 -2.68 4.49
CA GLN A 66 15.53 -2.87 3.44
C GLN A 66 14.94 -3.36 2.12
N GLY A 67 14.02 -4.33 2.18
CA GLY A 67 13.36 -4.82 0.97
C GLY A 67 12.54 -3.72 0.30
N TYR A 68 11.86 -2.87 1.06
CA TYR A 68 11.13 -1.75 0.48
C TYR A 68 12.01 -0.63 -0.08
N ILE A 69 13.22 -0.42 0.45
CA ILE A 69 14.20 0.49 -0.16
C ILE A 69 14.59 -0.03 -1.56
N TRP A 70 14.94 -1.31 -1.67
CA TRP A 70 15.26 -1.93 -2.97
C TRP A 70 14.07 -1.87 -3.93
N LEU A 71 12.88 -2.29 -3.48
CA LEU A 71 11.68 -2.32 -4.31
C LEU A 71 11.29 -0.94 -4.83
N THR A 72 11.33 0.06 -3.95
CA THR A 72 10.98 1.44 -4.30
C THR A 72 11.99 2.03 -5.29
N TRP A 73 13.28 1.72 -5.13
CA TRP A 73 14.32 2.13 -6.07
C TRP A 73 14.18 1.45 -7.44
N TRP A 74 13.86 0.15 -7.47
CA TRP A 74 13.60 -0.55 -8.72
C TRP A 74 12.44 0.09 -9.50
N HIS A 75 11.35 0.44 -8.82
CA HIS A 75 10.24 1.17 -9.43
C HIS A 75 10.64 2.56 -9.92
N TYR A 76 11.48 3.27 -9.18
CA TYR A 76 12.06 4.54 -9.63
C TYR A 76 12.86 4.38 -10.92
N CYS A 77 13.83 3.45 -10.95
CA CYS A 77 14.64 3.19 -12.13
C CYS A 77 13.77 2.84 -13.34
N LYS A 78 12.77 1.96 -13.17
CA LYS A 78 11.82 1.60 -14.22
C LYS A 78 11.05 2.83 -14.74
N LYS A 79 10.59 3.73 -13.87
CA LYS A 79 9.90 4.97 -14.24
C LYS A 79 10.81 5.93 -15.01
N GLN A 80 12.10 5.96 -14.68
CA GLN A 80 13.11 6.80 -15.35
C GLN A 80 13.71 6.16 -16.62
N GLY A 81 13.34 4.93 -16.96
CA GLY A 81 13.96 4.19 -18.06
C GLY A 81 15.41 3.78 -17.78
N ILE A 82 15.81 3.74 -16.51
CA ILE A 82 17.13 3.29 -16.07
C ILE A 82 17.10 1.77 -15.95
N ASN A 83 18.04 1.09 -16.61
CA ASN A 83 18.21 -0.34 -16.43
C ASN A 83 18.82 -0.61 -15.05
N PHE A 84 18.11 -1.36 -14.21
CA PHE A 84 18.53 -1.67 -12.86
C PHE A 84 18.07 -3.08 -12.50
N ASP A 85 19.04 -3.91 -12.12
CA ASP A 85 18.82 -5.25 -11.59
C ASP A 85 19.18 -5.26 -10.11
N TYR A 86 18.44 -6.03 -9.32
CA TYR A 86 18.78 -6.21 -7.92
C TYR A 86 20.16 -6.86 -7.77
N PRO A 87 20.96 -6.46 -6.75
CA PRO A 87 22.14 -7.22 -6.38
C PRO A 87 21.75 -8.62 -5.89
N GLU A 88 22.71 -9.55 -5.90
CA GLU A 88 22.51 -10.92 -5.45
C GLU A 88 21.89 -10.96 -4.03
N GLY A 89 20.79 -11.69 -3.86
CA GLY A 89 20.07 -11.81 -2.59
C GLY A 89 19.07 -10.68 -2.26
N ALA A 90 19.10 -9.53 -2.94
CA ALA A 90 18.12 -8.47 -2.69
C ALA A 90 16.70 -8.86 -3.11
N GLN A 91 16.54 -9.70 -4.14
CA GLN A 91 15.22 -10.18 -4.55
C GLN A 91 14.54 -11.02 -3.45
N ASP A 92 15.29 -11.90 -2.78
CA ASP A 92 14.76 -12.69 -1.66
C ASP A 92 14.37 -11.79 -0.48
N LEU A 93 15.20 -10.78 -0.18
CA LEU A 93 14.92 -9.80 0.86
C LEU A 93 13.66 -8.97 0.56
N VAL A 94 13.49 -8.54 -0.69
CA VAL A 94 12.26 -7.88 -1.17
C VAL A 94 11.06 -8.79 -0.96
N GLN A 95 11.14 -10.05 -1.37
CA GLN A 95 10.03 -11.00 -1.22
C GLN A 95 9.67 -11.21 0.25
N LEU A 96 10.66 -11.42 1.13
CA LEU A 96 10.44 -11.58 2.57
C LEU A 96 9.79 -10.34 3.19
N SER A 97 10.22 -9.15 2.78
CA SER A 97 9.68 -7.87 3.26
C SER A 97 8.22 -7.69 2.82
N VAL A 98 7.92 -7.97 1.56
CA VAL A 98 6.55 -7.91 1.01
C VAL A 98 5.66 -8.94 1.69
N ASP A 99 6.13 -10.17 1.87
CA ASP A 99 5.38 -11.22 2.56
C ASP A 99 5.07 -10.85 4.01
N HIS A 100 6.05 -10.30 4.74
CA HIS A 100 5.85 -9.82 6.10
C HIS A 100 4.79 -8.72 6.13
N HIS A 101 4.88 -7.75 5.21
CA HIS A 101 3.95 -6.63 5.11
C HIS A 101 2.51 -7.07 4.83
N LEU A 102 2.32 -7.93 3.83
CA LEU A 102 1.02 -8.48 3.43
C LEU A 102 0.35 -9.29 4.55
N LYS A 103 1.15 -9.98 5.38
CA LYS A 103 0.63 -10.85 6.45
C LYS A 103 0.47 -10.13 7.80
N SER A 104 0.97 -8.91 7.95
CA SER A 104 0.98 -8.18 9.23
C SER A 104 0.08 -6.95 9.26
N ASN A 105 -0.40 -6.48 8.11
CA ASN A 105 -1.21 -5.28 7.99
C ASN A 105 -2.64 -5.61 7.55
N LEU A 106 -3.62 -5.18 8.35
CA LEU A 106 -5.02 -5.59 8.21
C LEU A 106 -5.70 -5.14 6.91
N HIS A 107 -5.17 -4.13 6.20
CA HIS A 107 -5.70 -3.72 4.91
C HIS A 107 -5.34 -4.68 3.77
N HIS A 108 -4.41 -5.63 3.99
CA HIS A 108 -4.12 -6.67 3.01
C HIS A 108 -5.00 -7.90 3.26
N PRO A 109 -5.68 -8.43 2.24
CA PRO A 109 -6.49 -9.64 2.39
C PRO A 109 -5.69 -10.85 2.89
N GLU A 110 -4.39 -10.91 2.55
CA GLU A 110 -3.43 -11.93 2.95
C GLU A 110 -3.15 -11.98 4.47
N CYS A 111 -3.48 -10.91 5.22
CA CYS A 111 -3.37 -10.87 6.68
C CYS A 111 -4.47 -11.68 7.37
N HIS A 112 -5.57 -11.97 6.67
CA HIS A 112 -6.76 -12.60 7.25
C HIS A 112 -6.77 -14.10 6.99
N GLN A 113 -7.37 -14.87 7.92
CA GLN A 113 -7.56 -16.32 7.70
C GLN A 113 -8.41 -16.58 6.45
N LYS A 114 -9.42 -15.75 6.20
CA LYS A 114 -10.12 -15.65 4.93
C LYS A 114 -10.23 -14.18 4.56
N SER A 115 -9.99 -13.84 3.30
CA SER A 115 -10.15 -12.47 2.78
C SER A 115 -11.50 -11.83 3.14
N ASN A 116 -12.56 -12.65 3.25
CA ASN A 116 -13.89 -12.17 3.61
C ASN A 116 -14.05 -11.70 5.07
N ASP A 117 -13.07 -11.98 5.94
CA ASP A 117 -13.09 -11.63 7.36
C ASP A 117 -12.69 -10.17 7.61
N MET A 118 -12.24 -9.44 6.57
CA MET A 118 -11.94 -8.02 6.63
C MET A 118 -13.12 -7.20 7.17
N SER A 119 -12.85 -6.35 8.16
CA SER A 119 -13.82 -5.39 8.69
C SER A 119 -14.07 -4.25 7.70
N TRP A 120 -15.09 -3.42 7.96
CA TRP A 120 -15.31 -2.21 7.16
C TRP A 120 -14.13 -1.24 7.22
N LEU A 121 -13.47 -1.12 8.37
CA LEU A 121 -12.28 -0.27 8.49
C LEU A 121 -11.13 -0.80 7.62
N ASP A 122 -10.96 -2.12 7.55
CA ASP A 122 -9.92 -2.76 6.73
C ASP A 122 -10.21 -2.60 5.23
N ILE A 123 -11.46 -2.78 4.80
CA ILE A 123 -11.89 -2.55 3.41
C ILE A 123 -11.68 -1.09 3.01
N VAL A 124 -12.07 -0.16 3.87
CA VAL A 124 -11.91 1.27 3.61
C VAL A 124 -10.44 1.65 3.51
N GLU A 125 -9.59 1.16 4.42
CA GLU A 125 -8.14 1.39 4.32
C GLU A 125 -7.56 0.79 3.02
N MET A 126 -7.92 -0.46 2.67
CA MET A 126 -7.47 -1.13 1.44
C MET A 126 -7.86 -0.34 0.18
N VAL A 127 -9.10 0.14 0.11
CA VAL A 127 -9.54 0.96 -1.02
C VAL A 127 -8.83 2.32 -1.02
N CYS A 128 -8.61 2.94 0.15
CA CYS A 128 -7.86 4.19 0.26
C CYS A 128 -6.39 4.05 -0.18
N ASP A 129 -5.75 2.91 0.10
CA ASP A 129 -4.42 2.53 -0.36
C ASP A 129 -4.36 2.44 -1.89
N TRP A 130 -5.27 1.68 -2.50
CA TRP A 130 -5.33 1.58 -3.97
C TRP A 130 -5.63 2.93 -4.62
N THR A 131 -6.52 3.72 -4.03
CA THR A 131 -6.83 5.08 -4.51
C THR A 131 -5.62 6.01 -4.40
N ALA A 132 -4.82 5.91 -3.32
CA ALA A 132 -3.57 6.67 -3.18
C ALA A 132 -2.54 6.31 -4.26
N MET A 133 -2.43 5.03 -4.62
CA MET A 133 -1.60 4.59 -5.75
C MET A 133 -2.11 5.16 -7.08
N SER A 134 -3.43 5.14 -7.32
CA SER A 134 -4.02 5.75 -8.52
C SER A 134 -3.80 7.27 -8.58
N GLN A 135 -3.81 7.96 -7.43
CA GLN A 135 -3.47 9.38 -7.33
C GLN A 135 -1.98 9.61 -7.69
N GLU A 136 -1.05 8.80 -7.17
CA GLU A 136 0.38 8.88 -7.51
C GLU A 136 0.63 8.72 -9.03
N TYR A 137 -0.13 7.84 -9.68
CA TYR A 137 -0.04 7.60 -11.12
C TYR A 137 -0.94 8.51 -11.98
N ASN A 138 -1.65 9.47 -11.38
CA ASN A 138 -2.60 10.36 -12.08
C ASN A 138 -3.69 9.62 -12.88
N GLN A 139 -4.21 8.52 -12.33
CA GLN A 139 -5.21 7.65 -12.98
C GLN A 139 -6.66 7.94 -12.54
N GLY A 140 -6.86 8.86 -11.60
CA GLY A 140 -8.18 9.27 -11.12
C GLY A 140 -8.80 8.28 -10.12
N SER A 141 -9.10 7.05 -10.54
CA SER A 141 -9.76 6.02 -9.72
C SER A 141 -8.97 4.70 -9.74
N CYS A 142 -9.05 3.94 -8.63
CA CYS A 142 -8.48 2.61 -8.53
C CYS A 142 -9.35 1.51 -9.17
N LEU A 143 -10.54 1.86 -9.70
CA LEU A 143 -11.51 0.91 -10.25
C LEU A 143 -10.88 -0.04 -11.29
N SER A 144 -10.13 0.48 -12.25
CA SER A 144 -9.52 -0.33 -13.31
C SER A 144 -8.48 -1.32 -12.76
N TYR A 145 -7.72 -0.93 -11.73
CA TYR A 145 -6.79 -1.82 -11.05
C TYR A 145 -7.54 -2.96 -10.36
N VAL A 146 -8.60 -2.62 -9.62
CA VAL A 146 -9.39 -3.60 -8.86
C VAL A 146 -10.10 -4.57 -9.80
N GLN A 147 -10.72 -4.10 -10.89
CA GLN A 147 -11.35 -4.97 -11.89
C GLN A 147 -10.40 -6.03 -12.47
N GLN A 148 -9.13 -5.67 -12.65
CA GLN A 148 -8.11 -6.58 -13.19
C GLN A 148 -7.59 -7.57 -12.16
N ASN A 149 -7.59 -7.21 -10.87
CA ASN A 149 -6.85 -7.94 -9.84
C ASN A 149 -7.73 -8.60 -8.78
N ILE A 150 -8.99 -8.19 -8.60
CA ILE A 150 -9.86 -8.61 -7.48
C ILE A 150 -9.96 -10.15 -7.33
N GLN A 151 -9.91 -10.87 -8.45
CA GLN A 151 -10.05 -12.34 -8.48
C GLN A 151 -8.95 -13.07 -7.71
N LYS A 152 -7.76 -12.46 -7.54
CA LYS A 152 -6.63 -13.08 -6.84
C LYS A 152 -6.88 -13.30 -5.35
N TRP A 153 -7.78 -12.52 -4.75
CA TRP A 153 -8.07 -12.58 -3.30
C TRP A 153 -9.30 -13.43 -2.95
N HIS A 154 -10.00 -13.98 -3.95
CA HIS A 154 -11.12 -14.90 -3.74
C HIS A 154 -12.21 -14.39 -2.77
N PHE A 155 -12.52 -13.09 -2.82
CA PHE A 155 -13.65 -12.52 -2.11
C PHE A 155 -14.96 -13.15 -2.59
N ASN A 156 -15.93 -13.32 -1.68
CA ASN A 156 -17.27 -13.73 -2.05
C ASN A 156 -18.02 -12.58 -2.76
N GLU A 157 -19.20 -12.87 -3.31
CA GLU A 157 -19.98 -11.89 -4.08
C GLU A 157 -20.32 -10.65 -3.24
N GLN A 158 -20.73 -10.84 -1.97
CA GLN A 158 -21.09 -9.74 -1.09
C GLN A 158 -19.89 -8.83 -0.80
N LYS A 159 -18.74 -9.41 -0.41
CA LYS A 159 -17.53 -8.65 -0.09
C LYS A 159 -16.98 -7.95 -1.34
N THR A 160 -17.07 -8.59 -2.50
CA THR A 160 -16.71 -7.97 -3.77
C THR A 160 -17.58 -6.75 -4.04
N LYS A 161 -18.91 -6.86 -3.83
CA LYS A 161 -19.83 -5.73 -3.96
C LYS A 161 -19.49 -4.61 -2.97
N ASP A 162 -19.23 -4.95 -1.71
CA ASP A 162 -18.83 -3.99 -0.67
C ASP A 162 -17.59 -3.18 -1.08
N ILE A 163 -16.58 -3.84 -1.67
CA ILE A 163 -15.37 -3.20 -2.19
C ILE A 163 -15.70 -2.23 -3.33
N PHE A 164 -16.48 -2.66 -4.32
CA PHE A 164 -16.86 -1.78 -5.45
C PHE A 164 -17.73 -0.59 -5.02
N ASP A 165 -18.63 -0.79 -4.05
CA ASP A 165 -19.42 0.30 -3.47
C ASP A 165 -18.52 1.28 -2.70
N THR A 166 -17.49 0.79 -2.01
CA THR A 166 -16.51 1.63 -1.31
C THR A 166 -15.68 2.46 -2.29
N ILE A 167 -15.26 1.88 -3.42
CA ILE A 167 -14.58 2.60 -4.52
C ILE A 167 -15.50 3.70 -5.07
N SER A 168 -16.75 3.37 -5.37
CA SER A 168 -17.74 4.34 -5.86
C SER A 168 -17.93 5.51 -4.87
N GLU A 169 -17.92 5.23 -3.57
CA GLU A 169 -18.07 6.24 -2.55
C GLU A 169 -16.87 7.19 -2.48
N ILE A 170 -15.64 6.66 -2.38
CA ILE A 170 -14.45 7.53 -2.30
C ILE A 170 -14.30 8.38 -3.57
N ASP A 171 -14.59 7.83 -4.76
CA ASP A 171 -14.56 8.57 -6.02
C ASP A 171 -15.54 9.75 -6.02
N LYS A 172 -16.77 9.54 -5.52
CA LYS A 172 -17.78 10.61 -5.38
C LYS A 172 -17.31 11.69 -4.40
N ARG A 173 -16.65 11.32 -3.30
CA ARG A 173 -16.17 12.27 -2.30
C ARG A 173 -14.99 13.08 -2.82
N LEU A 174 -14.07 12.45 -3.56
CA LEU A 174 -12.95 13.15 -4.20
C LEU A 174 -13.43 14.21 -5.20
N GLN A 175 -14.45 13.89 -6.02
CA GLN A 175 -15.01 14.85 -6.98
C GLN A 175 -15.67 16.07 -6.34
N LYS A 176 -16.20 15.95 -5.12
CA LYS A 176 -16.85 17.06 -4.39
C LYS A 176 -15.87 17.98 -3.67
N ASN A 177 -14.62 17.54 -3.53
CA ASN A 177 -13.56 18.27 -2.81
C ASN A 177 -12.52 18.91 -3.76
N ILE A 178 -12.80 18.91 -5.06
CA ILE A 178 -12.05 19.62 -6.11
C ILE A 178 -12.89 20.83 -6.54
#